data_AF-A0ABC9WF28-F1
#
_entry.id   AF-A0ABC9WF28-F1
#
_cell.length_a   1.000
_cell.length_b   1.000
_cell.length_c   1.000
_cell.angle_alpha   90.00
_cell.angle_beta   90.00
_cell.angle_gamma   90.00
#
_symmetry.space_group_name_H-M   'P 1'
#
loop_
_entity.id
_entity.type
_entity.pdbx_description
1 polymer ?
#
loop_
_entity_poly.entity_id
_entity_poly.type
_entity_poly.pdbx_seq_one_letter_code
_entity_poly.pdbx_strand_id
1 'polypeptide(L)'
;MSAAVPDMLKLQYELESKAAKWYATIDTANAFFSISLAAECRPQFAFTWRGVQYTWNRLPQGWKHSPTICHGLIQTALEKGEASEHLQCIDDIIVWGNSAEEVSEKGKKIIQILLQAGFAIKRSKVKGPAQEIQFLGIRWHDGQRQIPMDIINKIAAMSPPTNKKETQAFLGVVGFWRMHILNYSLIVSPLYHRTQKKNDFKWGPEQRQAFEQIKQEIVHAVALGPVQAGPDVKNVLYTAAGENGPTWSLWQKAPGETGVGDKEDPRPATLQRKRRYWQPMKGFELLQR
;
A
#
# COMPACT_ATOMS: atom_id res chain seq x y z
N MET A 1 13.66 -20.43 9.65
CA MET A 1 14.45 -19.71 8.62
C MET A 1 14.04 -18.24 8.63
N SER A 2 14.83 -17.30 8.12
CA SER A 2 14.44 -15.87 8.06
C SER A 2 13.66 -15.59 6.78
N ALA A 3 12.33 -15.62 6.85
CA ALA A 3 11.51 -15.09 5.76
C ALA A 3 11.75 -13.58 5.62
N ALA A 4 11.96 -13.10 4.39
CA ALA A 4 12.01 -11.68 4.10
C ALA A 4 10.58 -11.12 4.07
N VAL A 5 10.35 -9.98 4.73
CA VAL A 5 9.05 -9.29 4.67
C VAL A 5 8.73 -8.97 3.20
N PRO A 6 7.58 -9.42 2.66
CA PRO A 6 7.25 -9.25 1.25
C PRO A 6 7.04 -7.78 0.89
N ASP A 7 7.37 -7.44 -0.35
CA ASP A 7 7.07 -6.13 -0.92
C ASP A 7 5.55 -5.88 -0.94
N MET A 8 5.13 -4.68 -0.50
CA MET A 8 3.72 -4.33 -0.39
C MET A 8 3.02 -4.24 -1.75
N LEU A 9 3.70 -3.88 -2.83
CA LEU A 9 3.09 -3.90 -4.17
C LEU A 9 2.92 -5.35 -4.65
N LYS A 10 3.85 -6.27 -4.35
CA LYS A 10 3.67 -7.71 -4.60
C LYS A 10 2.42 -8.24 -3.89
N LEU A 11 2.28 -7.97 -2.58
CA LEU A 11 1.09 -8.37 -1.82
C LEU A 11 -0.22 -7.83 -2.43
N GLN A 12 -0.22 -6.56 -2.86
CA GLN A 12 -1.38 -5.97 -3.54
C GLN A 12 -1.70 -6.70 -4.85
N TYR A 13 -0.72 -6.90 -5.74
CA TYR A 13 -0.95 -7.61 -7.00
C TYR A 13 -1.38 -9.07 -6.79
N GLU A 14 -0.88 -9.72 -5.74
CA GLU A 14 -1.27 -11.09 -5.40
C GLU A 14 -2.71 -11.15 -4.87
N LEU A 15 -3.15 -10.22 -4.02
CA LEU A 15 -4.54 -10.13 -3.56
C LEU A 15 -5.51 -9.71 -4.67
N GLU A 16 -5.13 -8.72 -5.49
CA GLU A 16 -5.84 -8.28 -6.69
C GLU A 16 -6.12 -9.48 -7.60
N SER A 17 -5.11 -10.33 -7.85
CA SER A 17 -5.24 -11.53 -8.68
C SER A 17 -6.21 -12.61 -8.16
N LYS A 18 -6.67 -12.55 -6.90
CA LYS A 18 -7.66 -13.49 -6.35
C LYS A 18 -9.10 -13.16 -6.76
N ALA A 19 -9.37 -11.93 -7.24
CA ALA A 19 -10.69 -11.46 -7.67
C ALA A 19 -11.82 -11.70 -6.63
N ALA A 20 -11.48 -11.71 -5.33
CA ALA A 20 -12.36 -12.21 -4.29
C ALA A 20 -13.48 -11.24 -3.88
N LYS A 21 -14.59 -11.81 -3.40
CA LYS A 21 -15.81 -11.07 -3.04
C LYS A 21 -15.97 -10.84 -1.54
N TRP A 22 -15.33 -11.66 -0.71
CA TRP A 22 -15.36 -11.58 0.74
C TRP A 22 -13.95 -11.62 1.31
N TYR A 23 -13.73 -10.87 2.39
CA TYR A 23 -12.45 -10.72 3.07
C TYR A 23 -12.61 -10.66 4.58
N ALA A 24 -11.58 -11.11 5.31
CA ALA A 24 -11.41 -10.79 6.72
C ALA A 24 -9.94 -10.48 7.02
N THR A 25 -9.69 -9.56 7.96
CA THR A 25 -8.34 -9.19 8.40
C THR A 25 -8.15 -9.50 9.88
N ILE A 26 -6.95 -9.94 10.23
CA ILE A 26 -6.53 -10.33 11.57
C ILE A 26 -5.22 -9.61 11.87
N ASP A 27 -5.24 -8.75 12.88
CA ASP A 27 -4.08 -8.00 13.38
C ASP A 27 -3.67 -8.60 14.74
N THR A 28 -2.38 -8.95 14.87
CA THR A 28 -1.84 -9.57 16.10
C THR A 28 -1.41 -8.50 17.10
N ALA A 29 -2.17 -8.37 18.19
CA ALA A 29 -2.12 -7.23 19.07
C ALA A 29 -0.81 -7.16 19.87
N ASN A 30 0.02 -6.15 19.57
CA ASN A 30 1.38 -5.99 20.10
C ASN A 30 2.28 -7.21 19.78
N ALA A 31 2.21 -7.73 18.55
CA ALA A 31 2.85 -8.98 18.13
C ALA A 31 4.28 -9.19 18.64
N PHE A 32 5.15 -8.17 18.57
CA PHE A 32 6.54 -8.26 19.04
C PHE A 32 6.64 -8.62 20.53
N PHE A 33 5.75 -8.11 21.37
CA PHE A 33 5.75 -8.42 22.81
C PHE A 33 5.27 -9.84 23.14
N SER A 34 4.71 -10.58 22.18
CA SER A 34 4.49 -12.03 22.30
C SER A 34 5.83 -12.80 22.28
N ILE A 35 6.84 -12.27 21.57
CA ILE A 35 8.12 -12.94 21.31
C ILE A 35 9.10 -12.71 22.46
N SER A 36 9.56 -13.79 23.10
CA SER A 36 10.58 -13.74 24.17
C SER A 36 11.95 -13.33 23.65
N LEU A 37 12.68 -12.51 24.42
CA LEU A 37 14.12 -12.35 24.21
C LEU A 37 14.90 -13.39 25.03
N ALA A 38 15.83 -14.06 24.34
CA ALA A 38 16.88 -14.86 24.97
C ALA A 38 17.65 -13.99 25.99
N ALA A 39 18.08 -14.57 27.11
CA ALA A 39 18.59 -13.82 28.26
C ALA A 39 19.87 -13.05 27.92
N GLU A 40 20.76 -13.68 27.17
CA GLU A 40 22.00 -13.18 26.60
C GLU A 40 21.81 -11.98 25.64
N CYS A 41 20.62 -11.84 25.04
CA CYS A 41 20.31 -10.70 24.17
C CYS A 41 19.81 -9.47 24.94
N ARG A 42 19.29 -9.63 26.17
CA ARG A 42 18.65 -8.53 26.92
C ARG A 42 19.60 -7.36 27.23
N PRO A 43 20.88 -7.55 27.61
CA PRO A 43 21.80 -6.43 27.83
C PRO A 43 21.94 -5.48 26.64
N GLN A 44 21.77 -5.97 25.40
CA GLN A 44 21.87 -5.17 24.17
C GLN A 44 20.71 -4.17 23.99
N PHE A 45 19.61 -4.35 24.74
CA PHE A 45 18.42 -3.50 24.71
C PHE A 45 18.23 -2.72 26.02
N ALA A 46 19.29 -2.56 26.83
CA ALA A 46 19.23 -1.81 28.07
C ALA A 46 19.07 -0.30 27.84
N PHE A 47 18.30 0.36 28.70
CA PHE A 47 18.11 1.82 28.69
C PHE A 47 17.98 2.35 30.13
N THR A 48 18.30 3.63 30.34
CA THR A 48 18.30 4.25 31.67
C THR A 48 17.14 5.22 31.80
N TRP A 49 16.36 5.10 32.88
CA TRP A 49 15.30 6.04 33.23
C TRP A 49 15.40 6.42 34.71
N ARG A 50 15.48 7.73 34.99
CA ARG A 50 15.64 8.30 36.35
C ARG A 50 16.78 7.65 37.17
N GLY A 51 17.90 7.33 36.52
CA GLY A 51 19.06 6.69 37.15
C GLY A 51 18.96 5.17 37.32
N VAL A 52 17.80 4.56 37.06
CA VAL A 52 17.61 3.10 37.09
C VAL A 52 17.78 2.55 35.68
N GLN A 53 18.53 1.45 35.54
CA GLN A 53 18.65 0.73 34.27
C GLN A 53 17.52 -0.29 34.13
N TYR A 54 16.89 -0.29 32.96
CA TYR A 54 15.84 -1.23 32.55
C TYR A 54 16.29 -1.98 31.29
N THR A 55 15.67 -3.12 31.01
CA THR A 55 15.83 -3.83 29.74
C THR A 55 14.55 -4.58 29.35
N TRP A 56 14.45 -4.95 28.08
CA TRP A 56 13.33 -5.67 27.50
C TRP A 56 13.48 -7.18 27.70
N ASN A 57 12.42 -7.82 28.22
CA ASN A 57 12.30 -9.29 28.27
C ASN A 57 11.61 -9.87 27.02
N ARG A 58 11.07 -9.02 26.14
CA ARG A 58 10.36 -9.34 24.90
C ARG A 58 10.91 -8.51 23.74
N LEU A 59 10.70 -8.95 22.50
CA LEU A 59 11.23 -8.29 21.30
C LEU A 59 10.76 -6.81 21.24
N PRO A 60 11.68 -5.82 21.25
CA PRO A 60 11.29 -4.42 21.40
C PRO A 60 10.72 -3.82 20.11
N GLN A 61 9.78 -2.88 20.28
CA GLN A 61 9.36 -1.98 19.20
C GLN A 61 10.49 -1.00 18.86
N GLY A 62 10.58 -0.59 17.60
CA GLY A 62 11.61 0.33 17.10
C GLY A 62 12.96 -0.30 16.72
N TRP A 63 13.25 -1.55 17.12
CA TRP A 63 14.45 -2.24 16.64
C TRP A 63 14.28 -2.75 15.20
N LYS A 64 15.26 -2.46 14.34
CA LYS A 64 15.20 -2.69 12.87
C LYS A 64 14.89 -4.12 12.42
N HIS A 65 15.16 -5.13 13.25
CA HIS A 65 14.95 -6.54 12.92
C HIS A 65 13.69 -7.15 13.54
N SER A 66 13.01 -6.44 14.46
CA SER A 66 11.77 -6.93 15.07
C SER A 66 10.67 -7.29 14.05
N PRO A 67 10.43 -6.50 12.98
CA PRO A 67 9.43 -6.85 11.98
C PRO A 67 9.75 -8.16 11.24
N THR A 68 11.01 -8.38 10.86
CA THR A 68 11.44 -9.59 10.13
C THR A 68 11.33 -10.85 11.00
N ILE A 69 11.75 -10.75 12.27
CA ILE A 69 11.66 -11.85 13.23
C ILE A 69 10.18 -12.20 13.50
N CYS A 70 9.34 -11.18 13.70
CA CYS A 70 7.90 -11.38 13.93
C CYS A 70 7.21 -11.98 12.71
N HIS A 71 7.48 -11.44 11.52
CA HIS A 71 6.94 -11.95 10.27
C HIS A 71 7.26 -13.44 10.08
N GLY A 72 8.53 -13.81 10.19
CA GLY A 72 8.99 -15.19 10.02
C GLY A 72 8.47 -16.16 11.07
N LEU A 73 8.27 -15.73 12.32
CA LEU A 73 7.66 -16.57 13.37
C LEU A 73 6.17 -16.81 13.13
N ILE A 74 5.42 -15.77 12.74
CA ILE A 74 4.01 -15.88 12.37
C ILE A 74 3.88 -16.79 11.13
N GLN A 75 4.69 -16.57 10.08
CA GLN A 75 4.69 -17.42 8.88
C GLN A 75 5.00 -18.88 9.24
N THR A 76 6.04 -19.14 10.05
CA THR A 76 6.37 -20.51 10.50
C THR A 76 5.22 -21.19 11.24
N ALA A 77 4.40 -20.43 11.99
CA ALA A 77 3.21 -20.96 12.64
C ALA A 77 2.11 -21.29 11.62
N LEU A 78 1.82 -20.37 10.69
CA LEU A 78 0.79 -20.53 9.65
C LEU A 78 1.10 -21.67 8.68
N GLU A 79 2.37 -21.85 8.30
CA GLU A 79 2.86 -23.00 7.52
C GLU A 79 2.64 -24.32 8.27
N LYS A 80 3.07 -24.40 9.54
CA LYS A 80 2.90 -25.62 10.38
C LYS A 80 1.45 -25.95 10.70
N GLY A 81 0.57 -24.95 10.75
CA GLY A 81 -0.86 -25.11 10.95
C GLY A 81 -1.65 -25.36 9.66
N GLU A 82 -0.98 -25.48 8.51
CA GLU A 82 -1.60 -25.66 7.20
C GLU A 82 -2.64 -24.57 6.88
N ALA A 83 -2.33 -23.30 7.18
CA ALA A 83 -3.21 -22.17 6.93
C ALA A 83 -3.35 -21.91 5.42
N SER A 84 -4.41 -22.44 4.80
CA SER A 84 -4.73 -22.19 3.39
C SER A 84 -5.10 -20.73 3.13
N GLU A 85 -4.71 -20.24 1.95
CA GLU A 85 -5.18 -18.98 1.34
C GLU A 85 -5.24 -17.75 2.25
N HIS A 86 -4.05 -17.27 2.63
CA HIS A 86 -3.86 -16.01 3.34
C HIS A 86 -2.70 -15.21 2.73
N LEU A 87 -2.65 -13.92 3.04
CA LEU A 87 -1.48 -13.07 2.84
C LEU A 87 -1.13 -12.38 4.15
N GLN A 88 0.16 -12.21 4.40
CA GLN A 88 0.69 -11.67 5.65
C GLN A 88 1.73 -10.58 5.36
N CYS A 89 1.69 -9.50 6.12
CA CYS A 89 2.78 -8.54 6.23
C CYS A 89 3.05 -8.28 7.72
N ILE A 90 4.17 -8.79 8.24
CA ILE A 90 4.53 -8.66 9.66
C ILE A 90 3.41 -9.24 10.56
N ASP A 91 2.61 -8.37 11.20
CA ASP A 91 1.54 -8.66 12.15
C ASP A 91 0.11 -8.49 11.58
N ASP A 92 -0.02 -7.95 10.36
CA ASP A 92 -1.25 -7.84 9.56
C ASP A 92 -1.44 -9.11 8.69
N ILE A 93 -2.61 -9.75 8.79
CA ILE A 93 -3.02 -10.90 7.96
C ILE A 93 -4.36 -10.60 7.28
N ILE A 94 -4.52 -11.06 6.03
CA ILE A 94 -5.80 -11.08 5.30
C ILE A 94 -6.10 -12.49 4.75
N VAL A 95 -7.37 -12.87 4.82
CA VAL A 95 -7.95 -14.04 4.14
C VAL A 95 -9.07 -13.58 3.20
N TRP A 96 -9.34 -14.37 2.17
CA TRP A 96 -10.35 -14.10 1.14
C TRP A 96 -11.16 -15.35 0.79
N GLY A 97 -12.30 -15.13 0.13
CA GLY A 97 -13.18 -16.18 -0.37
C GLY A 97 -14.34 -15.66 -1.22
N ASN A 98 -15.24 -16.58 -1.57
CA ASN A 98 -16.45 -16.34 -2.36
C ASN A 98 -17.70 -16.19 -1.49
N SER A 99 -17.67 -16.64 -0.22
CA SER A 99 -18.75 -16.44 0.75
C SER A 99 -18.23 -15.93 2.11
N ALA A 100 -19.15 -15.45 2.96
CA ALA A 100 -18.81 -14.96 4.30
C ALA A 100 -18.42 -16.11 5.26
N GLU A 101 -18.99 -17.29 5.04
CA GLU A 101 -18.80 -18.51 5.82
C GLU A 101 -17.40 -19.08 5.58
N GLU A 102 -17.01 -19.24 4.31
CA GLU A 102 -15.67 -19.67 3.88
C GLU A 102 -14.56 -18.81 4.52
N VAL A 103 -14.74 -17.49 4.45
CA VAL A 103 -13.83 -16.50 5.04
C VAL A 103 -13.81 -16.58 6.58
N SER A 104 -14.97 -16.84 7.20
CA SER A 104 -15.07 -17.03 8.65
C SER A 104 -14.34 -18.29 9.12
N GLU A 105 -14.37 -19.37 8.35
CA GLU A 105 -13.70 -20.63 8.67
C GLU A 105 -12.19 -20.53 8.48
N LYS A 106 -11.73 -19.96 7.36
CA LYS A 106 -10.31 -19.57 7.15
C LYS A 106 -9.80 -18.70 8.30
N GLY A 107 -10.56 -17.66 8.69
CA GLY A 107 -10.23 -16.77 9.79
C GLY A 107 -10.14 -17.48 11.15
N LYS A 108 -11.11 -18.36 11.48
CA LYS A 108 -11.08 -19.18 12.71
C LYS A 108 -9.84 -20.08 12.77
N LYS A 109 -9.49 -20.77 11.67
CA LYS A 109 -8.31 -21.64 11.61
C LYS A 109 -7.03 -20.85 11.90
N ILE A 110 -6.87 -19.68 11.26
CA ILE A 110 -5.71 -18.80 11.48
C ILE A 110 -5.64 -18.31 12.93
N ILE A 111 -6.75 -17.85 13.51
CA ILE A 111 -6.78 -17.39 14.92
C ILE A 111 -6.35 -18.52 15.85
N GLN A 112 -6.81 -19.76 15.64
CA GLN A 112 -6.42 -20.91 16.44
C GLN A 112 -4.92 -21.20 16.36
N ILE A 113 -4.34 -21.20 15.15
CA ILE A 113 -2.90 -21.44 14.92
C ILE A 113 -2.05 -20.37 15.63
N LEU A 114 -2.44 -19.10 15.52
CA LEU A 114 -1.71 -17.99 16.13
C LEU A 114 -1.76 -18.01 17.66
N LEU A 115 -2.92 -18.37 18.24
CA LEU A 115 -3.07 -18.57 19.69
C LEU A 115 -2.22 -19.75 20.19
N GLN A 116 -2.19 -20.87 19.45
CA GLN A 116 -1.32 -22.02 19.75
C GLN A 116 0.18 -21.68 19.65
N ALA A 117 0.55 -20.78 18.75
CA ALA A 117 1.91 -20.23 18.64
C ALA A 117 2.22 -19.12 19.67
N GLY A 118 1.28 -18.78 20.56
CA GLY A 118 1.48 -17.82 21.65
C GLY A 118 1.30 -16.34 21.28
N PHE A 119 0.75 -16.03 20.10
CA PHE A 119 0.45 -14.64 19.70
C PHE A 119 -0.88 -14.16 20.30
N ALA A 120 -0.89 -12.95 20.85
CA ALA A 120 -2.10 -12.34 21.38
C ALA A 120 -2.97 -11.74 20.26
N ILE A 121 -4.26 -12.10 20.22
CA ILE A 121 -5.26 -11.52 19.31
C ILE A 121 -6.38 -10.89 20.13
N LYS A 122 -6.75 -9.66 19.80
CA LYS A 122 -7.92 -8.97 20.39
C LYS A 122 -9.09 -9.08 19.42
N ARG A 123 -10.30 -9.33 19.93
CA ARG A 123 -11.53 -9.40 19.08
C ARG A 123 -11.74 -8.13 18.24
N SER A 124 -11.34 -6.96 18.76
CA SER A 124 -11.39 -5.67 18.04
C SER A 124 -10.29 -5.48 16.96
N LYS A 125 -9.36 -6.42 16.83
CA LYS A 125 -8.34 -6.48 15.76
C LYS A 125 -8.66 -7.57 14.72
N VAL A 126 -9.78 -8.27 14.86
CA VAL A 126 -10.37 -9.11 13.81
C VAL A 126 -11.49 -8.31 13.16
N LYS A 127 -11.50 -8.23 11.82
CA LYS A 127 -12.52 -7.52 11.03
C LYS A 127 -13.02 -8.42 9.90
N GLY A 128 -14.29 -8.29 9.55
CA GLY A 128 -14.96 -9.16 8.58
C GLY A 128 -15.56 -10.42 9.21
N PRO A 129 -16.12 -11.35 8.42
CA PRO A 129 -16.18 -11.33 6.95
C PRO A 129 -16.94 -10.10 6.43
N ALA A 130 -16.42 -9.47 5.37
CA ALA A 130 -17.04 -8.32 4.72
C ALA A 130 -16.66 -8.27 3.23
N GLN A 131 -17.52 -7.66 2.41
CA GLN A 131 -17.24 -7.41 1.00
C GLN A 131 -16.33 -6.19 0.79
N GLU A 132 -16.29 -5.28 1.78
CA GLU A 132 -15.32 -4.20 1.88
C GLU A 132 -14.38 -4.45 3.07
N ILE A 133 -13.07 -4.28 2.87
CA ILE A 133 -12.08 -4.33 3.96
C ILE A 133 -10.96 -3.31 3.72
N GLN A 134 -10.21 -2.97 4.78
CA GLN A 134 -8.95 -2.20 4.64
C GLN A 134 -7.77 -3.06 5.09
N PHE A 135 -6.75 -3.19 4.23
CA PHE A 135 -5.53 -3.96 4.47
C PHE A 135 -4.32 -3.21 3.93
N LEU A 136 -3.25 -3.08 4.73
CA LEU A 136 -2.04 -2.31 4.40
C LEU A 136 -2.33 -0.88 3.91
N GLY A 137 -3.30 -0.22 4.57
CA GLY A 137 -3.74 1.14 4.25
C GLY A 137 -4.62 1.27 3.01
N ILE A 138 -4.90 0.19 2.28
CA ILE A 138 -5.67 0.18 1.02
C ILE A 138 -7.08 -0.37 1.25
N ARG A 139 -8.09 0.25 0.63
CA ARG A 139 -9.48 -0.24 0.61
C ARG A 139 -9.59 -1.32 -0.46
N TRP A 140 -10.20 -2.45 -0.10
CA TRP A 140 -10.47 -3.58 -0.99
C TRP A 140 -11.97 -3.82 -1.07
N HIS A 141 -12.52 -3.91 -2.29
CA HIS A 141 -13.93 -4.14 -2.55
C HIS A 141 -14.12 -4.81 -3.92
N ASP A 142 -14.89 -5.90 -4.00
CA ASP A 142 -15.20 -6.65 -5.24
C ASP A 142 -13.96 -6.93 -6.13
N GLY A 143 -12.93 -7.53 -5.53
CA GLY A 143 -11.63 -7.81 -6.18
C GLY A 143 -10.73 -6.61 -6.47
N GLN A 144 -11.20 -5.37 -6.25
CA GLN A 144 -10.50 -4.13 -6.61
C GLN A 144 -9.84 -3.47 -5.40
N ARG A 145 -8.67 -2.86 -5.60
CA ARG A 145 -8.09 -1.88 -4.66
C ARG A 145 -8.54 -0.45 -5.00
N GLN A 146 -8.74 0.33 -3.96
CA GLN A 146 -9.23 1.70 -4.00
C GLN A 146 -8.50 2.58 -2.97
N ILE A 147 -8.50 3.89 -3.18
CA ILE A 147 -8.07 4.85 -2.15
C ILE A 147 -9.15 4.87 -1.05
N PRO A 148 -8.79 4.74 0.25
CA PRO A 148 -9.77 4.90 1.32
C PRO A 148 -10.35 6.32 1.36
N MET A 149 -11.64 6.45 1.64
CA MET A 149 -12.35 7.74 1.59
C MET A 149 -11.80 8.77 2.59
N ASP A 150 -11.27 8.33 3.75
CA ASP A 150 -10.63 9.23 4.70
C ASP A 150 -9.32 9.82 4.14
N ILE A 151 -8.59 9.06 3.31
CA ILE A 151 -7.37 9.53 2.63
C ILE A 151 -7.71 10.49 1.49
N ILE A 152 -8.76 10.21 0.71
CA ILE A 152 -9.29 11.16 -0.30
C ILE A 152 -9.65 12.49 0.38
N ASN A 153 -10.46 12.44 1.44
CA ASN A 153 -10.88 13.63 2.19
C ASN A 153 -9.70 14.40 2.78
N LYS A 154 -8.71 13.71 3.38
CA LYS A 154 -7.49 14.33 3.91
C LYS A 154 -6.69 15.06 2.83
N ILE A 155 -6.57 14.50 1.63
CA ILE A 155 -5.82 15.11 0.52
C ILE A 155 -6.60 16.28 -0.10
N ALA A 156 -7.91 16.15 -0.29
CA ALA A 156 -8.78 17.23 -0.76
C ALA A 156 -8.75 18.44 0.19
N ALA A 157 -8.64 18.21 1.50
CA ALA A 157 -8.52 19.26 2.51
C ALA A 157 -7.11 19.87 2.65
N MET A 158 -6.09 19.41 1.91
CA MET A 158 -4.73 19.96 2.05
C MET A 158 -4.65 21.40 1.51
N SER A 159 -4.00 22.26 2.30
CA SER A 159 -3.60 23.61 1.90
C SER A 159 -2.37 23.59 0.98
N PRO A 160 -2.21 24.59 0.09
CA PRO A 160 -1.05 24.67 -0.80
C PRO A 160 0.30 24.73 -0.03
N PRO A 161 1.30 23.90 -0.38
CA PRO A 161 2.63 23.95 0.19
C PRO A 161 3.29 25.33 0.16
N THR A 162 3.85 25.75 1.29
CA THR A 162 4.55 27.05 1.45
C THR A 162 6.06 26.97 1.21
N ASN A 163 6.62 25.76 1.15
CA ASN A 163 8.05 25.53 0.98
C ASN A 163 8.36 24.14 0.38
N LYS A 164 9.63 23.94 -0.01
CA LYS A 164 10.11 22.70 -0.65
C LYS A 164 9.81 21.42 0.15
N LYS A 165 9.89 21.46 1.48
CA LYS A 165 9.71 20.29 2.36
C LYS A 165 8.24 19.87 2.38
N GLU A 166 7.32 20.83 2.42
CA GLU A 166 5.89 20.58 2.27
C GLU A 166 5.54 20.07 0.87
N THR A 167 6.14 20.62 -0.19
CA THR A 167 5.92 20.09 -1.55
C THR A 167 6.43 18.65 -1.68
N GLN A 168 7.58 18.30 -1.08
CA GLN A 168 8.08 16.93 -1.03
C GLN A 168 7.17 16.00 -0.22
N ALA A 169 6.66 16.45 0.93
CA ALA A 169 5.72 15.68 1.74
C ALA A 169 4.40 15.40 0.99
N PHE A 170 3.82 16.44 0.37
CA PHE A 170 2.63 16.34 -0.46
C PHE A 170 2.83 15.35 -1.62
N LEU A 171 3.93 15.50 -2.37
CA LEU A 171 4.29 14.59 -3.47
C LEU A 171 4.56 13.15 -3.00
N GLY A 172 5.00 12.95 -1.75
CA GLY A 172 5.08 11.63 -1.13
C GLY A 172 3.71 10.99 -0.92
N VAL A 173 2.74 11.75 -0.38
CA VAL A 173 1.38 11.28 -0.12
C VAL A 173 0.64 10.96 -1.44
N VAL A 174 0.56 11.91 -2.37
CA VAL A 174 -0.14 11.68 -3.66
C VAL A 174 0.63 10.70 -4.55
N GLY A 175 1.96 10.64 -4.41
CA GLY A 175 2.83 9.74 -5.15
C GLY A 175 2.74 8.26 -4.76
N PHE A 176 2.14 7.92 -3.62
CA PHE A 176 1.74 6.55 -3.28
C PHE A 176 0.56 6.10 -4.17
N TRP A 177 -0.46 6.97 -4.32
CA TRP A 177 -1.70 6.70 -5.06
C TRP A 177 -1.62 6.88 -6.58
N ARG A 178 -0.46 7.29 -7.11
CA ARG A 178 -0.18 7.57 -8.54
C ARG A 178 -0.66 6.52 -9.57
N MET A 179 -0.95 5.30 -9.14
CA MET A 179 -1.46 4.24 -10.01
C MET A 179 -2.96 4.37 -10.34
N HIS A 180 -3.73 5.03 -9.46
CA HIS A 180 -5.16 5.29 -9.62
C HIS A 180 -5.47 6.55 -10.44
N ILE A 181 -4.42 7.31 -10.82
CA ILE A 181 -4.52 8.67 -11.34
C ILE A 181 -4.02 8.68 -12.79
N LEU A 182 -4.92 9.00 -13.73
CA LEU A 182 -4.55 9.17 -15.14
C LEU A 182 -3.58 10.36 -15.29
N ASN A 183 -2.58 10.21 -16.16
CA ASN A 183 -1.59 11.26 -16.46
C ASN A 183 -0.82 11.87 -15.26
N TYR A 184 -0.82 11.21 -14.08
CA TYR A 184 -0.19 11.67 -12.83
C TYR A 184 1.10 12.49 -13.01
N SER A 185 2.07 11.93 -13.74
CA SER A 185 3.40 12.51 -13.93
C SER A 185 3.43 13.82 -14.73
N LEU A 186 2.44 14.07 -15.59
CA LEU A 186 2.28 15.36 -16.25
C LEU A 186 1.75 16.39 -15.24
N ILE A 187 0.67 16.03 -14.54
CA ILE A 187 -0.04 16.91 -13.59
C ILE A 187 0.91 17.42 -12.50
N VAL A 188 1.70 16.54 -11.87
CA VAL A 188 2.62 16.93 -10.80
C VAL A 188 3.99 17.43 -11.28
N SER A 189 4.24 17.51 -12.60
CA SER A 189 5.51 18.01 -13.16
C SER A 189 5.86 19.43 -12.66
N PRO A 190 4.94 20.42 -12.66
CA PRO A 190 5.25 21.77 -12.15
C PRO A 190 5.59 21.82 -10.65
N LEU A 191 5.19 20.80 -9.88
CA LEU A 191 5.49 20.67 -8.45
C LEU A 191 6.89 20.07 -8.23
N TYR A 192 7.25 19.01 -8.96
CA TYR A 192 8.59 18.40 -8.87
C TYR A 192 9.71 19.40 -9.20
N HIS A 193 9.51 20.32 -10.14
CA HIS A 193 10.48 21.39 -10.42
C HIS A 193 10.83 22.24 -9.18
N ARG A 194 9.90 22.44 -8.24
CA ARG A 194 10.13 23.25 -7.03
C ARG A 194 10.80 22.47 -5.90
N THR A 195 10.86 21.14 -5.98
CA THR A 195 11.59 20.30 -5.00
C THR A 195 13.07 20.13 -5.32
N GLN A 196 13.52 20.52 -6.52
CA GLN A 196 14.92 20.45 -6.94
C GLN A 196 15.83 21.35 -6.08
N LYS A 197 17.07 20.91 -5.83
CA LYS A 197 18.03 21.65 -4.97
C LYS A 197 18.32 23.06 -5.50
N LYS A 198 18.59 23.20 -6.80
CA LYS A 198 19.08 24.43 -7.45
C LYS A 198 18.05 25.57 -7.60
N ASN A 199 16.75 25.30 -7.47
CA ASN A 199 15.70 26.25 -7.82
C ASN A 199 15.18 26.98 -6.57
N ASP A 200 14.95 28.29 -6.64
CA ASP A 200 14.22 29.00 -5.57
C ASP A 200 12.79 28.44 -5.41
N PHE A 201 12.26 28.48 -4.19
CA PHE A 201 10.86 28.14 -3.98
C PHE A 201 9.97 29.27 -4.49
N LYS A 202 9.30 29.04 -5.62
CA LYS A 202 8.33 29.95 -6.23
C LYS A 202 7.03 29.20 -6.50
N TRP A 203 5.92 29.71 -5.96
CA TRP A 203 4.60 29.10 -6.08
C TRP A 203 3.74 29.92 -7.06
N GLY A 204 3.90 29.64 -8.34
CA GLY A 204 3.23 30.34 -9.44
C GLY A 204 1.83 29.81 -9.77
N PRO A 205 1.19 30.34 -10.83
CA PRO A 205 -0.09 29.84 -11.33
C PRO A 205 -0.04 28.34 -11.69
N GLU A 206 1.02 27.91 -12.38
CA GLU A 206 1.26 26.49 -12.73
C GLU A 206 1.21 25.57 -11.51
N GLN A 207 1.84 25.97 -10.40
CA GLN A 207 1.94 25.16 -9.19
C GLN A 207 0.59 25.11 -8.45
N ARG A 208 -0.18 26.22 -8.46
CA ARG A 208 -1.57 26.21 -7.97
C ARG A 208 -2.47 25.31 -8.81
N GLN A 209 -2.38 25.41 -10.14
CA GLN A 209 -3.15 24.57 -11.06
C GLN A 209 -2.82 23.09 -10.88
N ALA A 210 -1.53 22.73 -10.88
CA ALA A 210 -1.06 21.36 -10.65
C ALA A 210 -1.51 20.79 -9.29
N PHE A 211 -1.51 21.63 -8.24
CA PHE A 211 -1.91 21.27 -6.89
C PHE A 211 -3.42 21.00 -6.76
N GLU A 212 -4.27 21.88 -7.30
CA GLU A 212 -5.72 21.65 -7.26
C GLU A 212 -6.16 20.56 -8.25
N GLN A 213 -5.52 20.45 -9.42
CA GLN A 213 -5.80 19.36 -10.36
C GLN A 213 -5.49 17.99 -9.75
N ILE A 214 -4.32 17.80 -9.11
CA ILE A 214 -4.02 16.48 -8.51
C ILE A 214 -4.93 16.14 -7.33
N LYS A 215 -5.47 17.14 -6.62
CA LYS A 215 -6.52 16.95 -5.61
C LYS A 215 -7.84 16.51 -6.25
N GLN A 216 -8.25 17.14 -7.35
CA GLN A 216 -9.45 16.76 -8.11
C GLN A 216 -9.34 15.35 -8.70
N GLU A 217 -8.22 14.96 -9.29
CA GLU A 217 -8.02 13.59 -9.81
C GLU A 217 -7.96 12.54 -8.69
N ILE A 218 -7.64 12.91 -7.45
CA ILE A 218 -7.69 11.99 -6.30
C ILE A 218 -9.12 11.75 -5.81
N VAL A 219 -10.03 12.72 -5.98
CA VAL A 219 -11.47 12.50 -5.75
C VAL A 219 -12.07 11.59 -6.82
N HIS A 220 -11.56 11.66 -8.06
CA HIS A 220 -11.98 10.81 -9.18
C HIS A 220 -11.05 9.59 -9.41
N ALA A 221 -10.28 9.20 -8.40
CA ALA A 221 -9.27 8.16 -8.50
C ALA A 221 -9.90 6.79 -8.80
N VAL A 222 -9.49 6.16 -9.90
CA VAL A 222 -10.17 4.96 -10.39
C VAL A 222 -9.74 3.71 -9.63
N ALA A 223 -10.70 2.83 -9.35
CA ALA A 223 -10.44 1.52 -8.75
C ALA A 223 -9.58 0.64 -9.69
N LEU A 224 -8.65 -0.12 -9.10
CA LEU A 224 -7.75 -1.02 -9.85
C LEU A 224 -8.08 -2.48 -9.54
N GLY A 225 -8.36 -3.28 -10.56
CA GLY A 225 -8.75 -4.69 -10.41
C GLY A 225 -7.88 -5.71 -11.18
N PRO A 226 -8.18 -7.02 -11.03
CA PRO A 226 -7.44 -8.13 -11.65
C PRO A 226 -7.48 -8.10 -13.18
N VAL A 227 -6.32 -7.85 -13.80
CA VAL A 227 -6.09 -7.78 -15.25
C VAL A 227 -6.84 -8.90 -15.99
N GLN A 228 -7.90 -8.52 -16.71
CA GLN A 228 -8.72 -9.41 -17.51
C GLN A 228 -7.94 -9.96 -18.72
N ALA A 229 -8.30 -11.18 -19.11
CA ALA A 229 -7.79 -11.85 -20.31
C ALA A 229 -8.97 -12.48 -21.07
N GLY A 230 -9.07 -12.19 -22.36
CA GLY A 230 -10.13 -12.65 -23.26
C GLY A 230 -9.99 -11.98 -24.62
N PRO A 231 -10.65 -12.51 -25.67
CA PRO A 231 -10.53 -11.98 -27.03
C PRO A 231 -11.03 -10.52 -27.15
N ASP A 232 -12.05 -10.14 -26.38
CA ASP A 232 -12.67 -8.82 -26.43
C ASP A 232 -11.97 -7.76 -25.54
N VAL A 233 -10.98 -8.16 -24.74
CA VAL A 233 -10.33 -7.28 -23.75
C VAL A 233 -9.33 -6.34 -24.41
N LYS A 234 -9.78 -5.12 -24.73
CA LYS A 234 -8.95 -4.09 -25.36
C LYS A 234 -8.05 -3.41 -24.33
N ASN A 235 -6.74 -3.59 -24.49
CA ASN A 235 -5.70 -2.92 -23.72
C ASN A 235 -5.40 -1.56 -24.38
N VAL A 236 -5.49 -0.46 -23.62
CA VAL A 236 -5.27 0.91 -24.11
C VAL A 236 -4.00 1.47 -23.50
N LEU A 237 -3.02 1.85 -24.33
CA LEU A 237 -1.77 2.48 -23.90
C LEU A 237 -1.78 3.96 -24.26
N TYR A 238 -2.03 4.81 -23.27
CA TYR A 238 -1.84 6.25 -23.40
C TYR A 238 -0.34 6.53 -23.24
N THR A 239 0.21 7.31 -24.17
CA THR A 239 1.58 7.83 -24.07
C THR A 239 1.55 9.33 -24.29
N ALA A 240 2.40 10.06 -23.58
CA ALA A 240 2.53 11.51 -23.72
C ALA A 240 3.97 11.92 -23.39
N ALA A 241 4.64 12.58 -24.33
CA ALA A 241 5.95 13.18 -24.11
C ALA A 241 5.77 14.61 -23.60
N GLY A 242 6.47 14.96 -22.53
CA GLY A 242 6.66 16.34 -22.10
C GLY A 242 8.15 16.68 -22.07
N GLU A 243 8.49 17.90 -21.66
CA GLU A 243 9.89 18.37 -21.54
C GLU A 243 10.75 17.48 -20.62
N ASN A 244 10.12 16.87 -19.61
CA ASN A 244 10.73 15.90 -18.68
C ASN A 244 10.72 14.44 -19.19
N GLY A 245 10.47 14.22 -20.48
CA GLY A 245 10.51 12.91 -21.13
C GLY A 245 9.16 12.18 -21.27
N PRO A 246 9.17 10.91 -21.71
CA PRO A 246 7.98 10.15 -22.01
C PRO A 246 7.28 9.62 -20.76
N THR A 247 5.97 9.88 -20.69
CA THR A 247 5.05 9.34 -19.68
C THR A 247 4.07 8.36 -20.33
N TRP A 248 3.60 7.35 -19.60
CA TRP A 248 2.65 6.38 -20.14
C TRP A 248 1.79 5.68 -19.08
N SER A 249 0.55 5.40 -19.45
CA SER A 249 -0.41 4.63 -18.67
C SER A 249 -1.10 3.58 -19.53
N LEU A 250 -0.99 2.31 -19.12
CA LEU A 250 -1.66 1.18 -19.73
C LEU A 250 -2.92 0.86 -18.93
N TRP A 251 -4.02 0.61 -19.62
CA TRP A 251 -5.34 0.36 -19.06
C TRP A 251 -6.05 -0.76 -19.83
N GLN A 252 -7.20 -1.20 -19.34
CA GLN A 252 -8.09 -2.12 -20.05
C GLN A 252 -9.49 -1.51 -20.10
N LYS A 253 -10.18 -1.64 -21.23
CA LYS A 253 -11.56 -1.19 -21.39
C LYS A 253 -12.52 -2.33 -21.01
N ALA A 254 -13.57 -2.02 -20.25
CA ALA A 254 -14.54 -3.04 -19.82
C ALA A 254 -15.42 -3.50 -21.01
N PRO A 255 -15.79 -4.79 -21.09
CA PRO A 255 -16.75 -5.27 -22.08
C PRO A 255 -18.09 -4.52 -21.96
N GLY A 256 -18.58 -3.97 -23.07
CA GLY A 256 -19.85 -3.22 -23.12
C GLY A 256 -19.73 -1.70 -23.01
N GLU A 257 -18.57 -1.14 -22.62
CA GLU A 257 -18.36 0.31 -22.72
C GLU A 257 -18.28 0.74 -24.20
N THR A 258 -19.35 1.31 -24.75
CA THR A 258 -19.27 2.12 -25.97
C THR A 258 -18.40 3.36 -25.69
N GLY A 259 -17.62 3.81 -26.68
CA GLY A 259 -16.90 5.08 -26.58
C GLY A 259 -17.84 6.21 -26.97
N VAL A 260 -18.30 7.00 -26.00
CA VAL A 260 -18.97 8.27 -26.30
C VAL A 260 -17.89 9.27 -26.69
N GLY A 261 -17.80 9.56 -28.00
CA GLY A 261 -17.10 10.73 -28.55
C GLY A 261 -15.57 10.75 -28.46
N ASP A 262 -14.93 10.99 -29.60
CA ASP A 262 -13.66 11.72 -29.57
C ASP A 262 -13.94 13.12 -29.01
N LYS A 263 -13.39 13.40 -27.81
CA LYS A 263 -13.64 14.57 -26.93
C LYS A 263 -14.94 14.46 -26.09
N GLU A 264 -14.81 14.15 -24.81
CA GLU A 264 -14.78 15.20 -23.76
C GLU A 264 -14.41 14.68 -22.34
N ASP A 265 -14.62 13.39 -22.03
CA ASP A 265 -14.07 12.76 -20.81
C ASP A 265 -13.40 11.41 -21.14
N PRO A 266 -12.07 11.25 -20.93
CA PRO A 266 -11.33 10.04 -21.29
C PRO A 266 -11.31 8.96 -20.20
N ARG A 267 -12.07 9.08 -19.11
CA ARG A 267 -12.00 8.21 -17.91
C ARG A 267 -12.95 6.98 -17.99
N PRO A 268 -12.45 5.73 -18.10
CA PRO A 268 -13.29 4.52 -18.06
C PRO A 268 -13.73 4.16 -16.63
N ALA A 269 -14.86 3.45 -16.49
CA ALA A 269 -15.52 3.27 -15.20
C ALA A 269 -14.87 2.22 -14.28
N THR A 270 -14.04 1.32 -14.81
CA THR A 270 -13.27 0.33 -14.03
C THR A 270 -11.99 -0.02 -14.77
N LEU A 271 -10.85 -0.04 -14.06
CA LEU A 271 -9.53 0.01 -14.70
C LEU A 271 -8.53 -1.00 -14.15
N GLN A 272 -7.59 -1.46 -14.99
CA GLN A 272 -6.66 -2.55 -14.69
C GLN A 272 -5.34 -2.37 -15.47
N ARG A 273 -4.18 -2.72 -14.89
CA ARG A 273 -2.85 -2.41 -15.50
C ARG A 273 -1.73 -3.43 -15.21
N LYS A 274 -1.14 -3.96 -16.30
CA LYS A 274 0.17 -4.68 -16.28
C LYS A 274 1.36 -3.70 -16.41
N ARG A 275 2.56 -4.09 -15.99
CA ARG A 275 3.71 -3.17 -15.86
C ARG A 275 5.09 -3.76 -16.24
N ARG A 276 5.91 -2.95 -16.92
CA ARG A 276 7.38 -2.88 -16.74
C ARG A 276 7.77 -1.47 -16.25
N TYR A 277 8.97 -1.32 -15.72
CA TYR A 277 9.48 -0.06 -15.15
C TYR A 277 10.77 0.36 -15.87
N TRP A 278 10.96 1.67 -16.04
CA TRP A 278 12.31 2.26 -16.21
C TRP A 278 12.80 2.73 -14.83
N GLN A 279 14.12 2.77 -14.63
CA GLN A 279 14.72 3.22 -13.36
C GLN A 279 14.75 4.76 -13.28
N PRO A 280 14.83 5.37 -12.09
CA PRO A 280 15.30 6.75 -11.98
C PRO A 280 16.71 6.87 -12.58
N MET A 281 17.05 7.99 -13.22
CA MET A 281 18.41 8.20 -13.74
C MET A 281 19.45 8.08 -12.63
N LYS A 282 20.57 7.41 -12.91
CA LYS A 282 21.75 7.40 -12.03
C LYS A 282 22.24 8.84 -11.85
N GLY A 283 22.27 9.33 -10.61
CA GLY A 283 22.61 10.73 -10.32
C GLY A 283 22.74 11.09 -8.85
N PHE A 284 22.95 10.10 -7.98
CA PHE A 284 23.27 10.29 -6.56
C PHE A 284 24.25 9.21 -6.11
N GLU A 285 25.53 9.55 -6.11
CA GLU A 285 26.53 8.79 -5.35
C GLU A 285 26.33 9.11 -3.87
N LEU A 286 26.03 8.07 -3.08
CA LEU A 286 26.16 8.14 -1.63
C LEU A 286 27.64 8.01 -1.29
N LEU A 287 28.32 9.15 -1.13
CA LEU A 287 29.65 9.21 -0.55
C LEU A 287 29.61 8.58 0.85
N GLN A 288 30.15 7.37 0.98
CA GLN A 288 30.42 6.75 2.27
C GLN A 288 31.69 7.35 2.87
N ARG A 289 31.52 8.02 4.02
CA ARG A 289 32.49 8.15 5.10
C ARG A 289 31.72 8.14 6.42
#